data_AF-A0A9C9KUP6-F1
#
_entry.id   AF-A0A9C9KUP6-F1
#
_cell.length_a   1.000
_cell.length_b   1.000
_cell.length_c   1.000
_cell.angle_alpha   90.00
_cell.angle_beta   90.00
_cell.angle_gamma   90.00
#
_symmetry.space_group_name_H-M   'P 1'
#
loop_
_entity.id
_entity.type
_entity.pdbx_description
1 polymer ?
#
loop_
_entity_poly.entity_id
_entity_poly.type
_entity_poly.pdbx_seq_one_letter_code
_entity_poly.pdbx_strand_id
1 'polypeptide(L)'
;MYLFLVDYNFIASEQLQKMIEDISPGADIVNCFSAGTLLKVADKLKPDVMILDYDLIGEDRGDLLGELRAKNEQAHVLALIEPGSYDELYRAIEEDMIDDY
;
A
#
# COMPACT_ATOMS: atom_id res chain seq x y z
N MET A 1 8.97 -2.53 13.42
CA MET A 1 7.87 -2.82 12.49
C MET A 1 7.71 -1.58 11.65
N TYR A 2 8.05 -1.68 10.37
CA TYR A 2 7.96 -0.58 9.41
C TYR A 2 6.63 -0.70 8.67
N LEU A 3 5.80 0.32 8.80
CA LEU A 3 4.51 0.39 8.13
C LEU A 3 4.54 1.52 7.11
N PHE A 4 4.24 1.18 5.86
CA PHE A 4 4.12 2.13 4.79
C PHE A 4 2.68 2.46 4.55
N LEU A 5 2.42 3.76 4.47
CA LEU A 5 1.11 4.27 4.11
C LEU A 5 1.23 5.03 2.80
N VAL A 6 0.40 4.64 1.85
CA VAL A 6 0.26 5.28 0.56
C VAL A 6 -1.17 5.73 0.46
N ASP A 7 -1.35 7.04 0.44
CA ASP A 7 -2.65 7.63 0.25
C ASP A 7 -2.46 9.03 -0.34
N TYR A 8 -3.21 9.32 -1.41
CA TYR A 8 -3.24 10.62 -2.06
C TYR A 8 -3.98 11.65 -1.19
N ASN A 9 -4.91 11.16 -0.38
CA ASN A 9 -5.79 11.96 0.43
C ASN A 9 -5.16 12.22 1.80
N PHE A 10 -4.49 13.36 1.90
CA PHE A 10 -3.88 13.86 3.14
C PHE A 10 -4.77 13.66 4.39
N ILE A 11 -6.09 13.79 4.26
CA ILE A 11 -7.03 13.63 5.37
C ILE A 11 -7.15 12.16 5.81
N ALA A 12 -7.31 11.24 4.86
CA ALA A 12 -7.39 9.81 5.18
C ALA A 12 -6.03 9.28 5.69
N SER A 13 -4.92 9.82 5.17
CA SER A 13 -3.58 9.48 5.61
C SER A 13 -3.33 9.85 7.06
N GLU A 14 -3.72 11.06 7.48
CA GLU A 14 -3.60 11.50 8.87
C GLU A 14 -4.46 10.66 9.82
N GLN A 15 -5.67 10.26 9.40
CA GLN A 15 -6.55 9.44 10.23
C GLN A 15 -6.01 8.02 10.37
N LEU A 16 -5.59 7.40 9.28
CA LEU A 16 -4.96 6.08 9.30
C LEU A 16 -3.69 6.10 10.14
N GLN A 17 -2.83 7.11 10.00
CA GLN A 17 -1.64 7.27 10.81
C GLN A 17 -1.97 7.29 12.31
N LYS A 18 -2.98 8.07 12.72
CA LYS A 18 -3.42 8.07 14.13
C LYS A 18 -3.91 6.70 14.58
N MET A 19 -4.72 6.02 13.76
CA MET A 19 -5.21 4.68 14.08
C MET A 19 -4.06 3.68 14.27
N ILE A 20 -3.04 3.77 13.41
CA ILE A 20 -1.84 2.94 13.51
C ILE A 20 -1.07 3.26 14.79
N GLU A 21 -0.83 4.54 15.08
CA GLU A 21 -0.09 4.97 16.27
C GLU A 21 -0.80 4.53 17.56
N ASP A 22 -2.13 4.53 17.58
CA ASP A 22 -2.94 4.06 18.70
C ASP A 22 -2.84 2.54 18.89
N ILE A 23 -2.84 1.76 17.79
CA ILE A 23 -2.80 0.29 17.83
C ILE A 23 -1.37 -0.22 18.08
N SER A 24 -0.38 0.43 17.46
CA SER A 24 1.03 0.05 17.50
C SER A 24 1.91 1.28 17.76
N PRO A 25 2.00 1.73 19.02
CA PRO A 25 2.85 2.86 19.39
C PRO A 25 4.31 2.62 18.98
N GLY A 26 4.93 3.61 18.32
CA GLY A 26 6.31 3.53 17.85
C GLY A 26 6.49 2.81 16.51
N ALA A 27 5.42 2.56 15.76
CA ALA A 27 5.53 2.19 14.35
C ALA A 27 6.15 3.34 13.54
N ASP A 28 7.11 3.01 12.68
CA ASP A 28 7.69 3.97 11.75
C ASP A 28 6.79 4.07 10.52
N ILE A 29 6.14 5.21 10.35
CA ILE A 29 5.20 5.49 9.26
C ILE A 29 5.87 6.35 8.21
N VAL A 30 5.86 5.87 6.97
CA VAL A 30 6.40 6.60 5.82
C VAL A 30 5.31 6.80 4.78
N ASN A 31 5.02 8.06 4.49
CA ASN A 31 4.01 8.47 3.52
C ASN A 31 4.62 8.61 2.12
N CYS A 32 3.98 8.01 1.12
CA CYS A 32 4.35 8.17 -0.29
C CYS A 32 3.20 8.80 -1.08
N PHE A 33 3.49 9.87 -1.84
CA PHE A 33 2.48 10.65 -2.58
C PHE A 33 2.44 10.32 -4.08
N SER A 34 3.22 9.33 -4.53
CA SER A 34 3.21 8.87 -5.91
C SER A 34 3.72 7.44 -6.05
N ALA A 35 3.18 6.74 -7.03
CA ALA A 35 3.61 5.42 -7.52
C ALA A 35 5.15 5.29 -7.64
N GLY A 36 5.80 6.26 -8.29
CA GLY A 36 7.25 6.23 -8.48
C GLY A 36 8.07 6.46 -7.20
N THR A 37 7.52 7.17 -6.22
CA THR A 37 8.18 7.34 -4.90
C THR A 37 8.01 6.07 -4.08
N LEU A 38 6.81 5.47 -4.09
CA LEU A 38 6.51 4.21 -3.43
C LEU A 38 7.51 3.11 -3.82
N LEU A 39 7.68 2.83 -5.10
CA LEU A 39 8.61 1.78 -5.56
C LEU A 39 10.04 2.00 -5.05
N LYS A 40 10.53 3.24 -5.13
CA LYS A 40 11.89 3.59 -4.69
C LYS A 40 12.07 3.45 -3.18
N VAL A 41 11.04 3.80 -2.42
CA VAL A 41 11.13 3.79 -0.96
C VAL A 41 10.92 2.39 -0.42
N ALA A 42 9.91 1.66 -0.93
CA ALA A 42 9.67 0.27 -0.57
C ALA A 42 10.91 -0.60 -0.84
N ASP A 43 11.56 -0.45 -2.00
CA ASP A 43 12.76 -1.20 -2.32
C ASP A 43 13.94 -0.93 -1.36
N LYS A 44 14.05 0.29 -0.84
CA LYS A 44 15.12 0.67 0.09
C LYS A 44 14.84 0.28 1.53
N LEU A 45 13.61 0.45 1.97
CA LEU A 45 13.23 0.33 3.37
C LEU A 45 12.69 -1.06 3.72
N LYS A 46 12.36 -1.89 2.71
CA LYS A 46 11.91 -3.28 2.86
C LYS A 46 10.85 -3.43 3.96
N PRO A 47 9.66 -2.84 3.74
CA PRO A 47 8.65 -2.75 4.78
C PRO A 47 8.02 -4.09 5.15
N ASP A 48 7.48 -4.14 6.37
CA ASP A 48 6.72 -5.30 6.83
C ASP A 48 5.28 -5.25 6.30
N VAL A 49 4.72 -4.05 6.15
CA VAL A 49 3.35 -3.81 5.71
C VAL A 49 3.29 -2.57 4.82
N MET A 50 2.51 -2.65 3.74
CA MET A 50 2.24 -1.57 2.79
C MET A 50 0.73 -1.42 2.63
N ILE A 51 0.21 -0.23 2.91
CA ILE A 51 -1.19 0.13 2.66
C ILE A 51 -1.20 1.01 1.40
N LEU A 52 -1.94 0.58 0.38
CA LEU A 52 -1.92 1.14 -0.96
C LEU A 52 -3.28 1.70 -1.36
N ASP A 53 -3.38 3.01 -1.59
CA ASP A 53 -4.48 3.57 -2.35
C ASP A 53 -4.45 3.06 -3.80
N TYR A 54 -5.45 2.27 -4.15
CA TYR A 54 -5.53 1.55 -5.42
C TYR A 54 -5.73 2.49 -6.60
N ASP A 55 -6.39 3.63 -6.38
CA ASP A 55 -6.65 4.62 -7.44
C ASP A 55 -5.42 5.48 -7.73
N LEU A 56 -4.52 5.66 -6.75
CA LEU A 56 -3.25 6.38 -6.93
C LEU A 56 -2.30 5.68 -7.91
N ILE A 57 -2.48 4.36 -8.12
CA ILE A 57 -1.63 3.59 -9.03
C ILE A 57 -2.07 3.80 -10.50
N GLY A 58 -3.30 4.24 -10.73
CA GLY A 58 -3.79 4.62 -12.05
C GLY A 58 -3.91 3.46 -13.04
N GLU A 59 -3.61 3.74 -14.32
CA GLU A 59 -3.75 2.77 -15.43
C GLU A 59 -2.69 1.66 -15.41
N ASP A 60 -1.48 1.96 -14.92
CA ASP A 60 -0.33 1.02 -14.88
C ASP A 60 -0.32 0.12 -13.63
N ARG A 61 -1.49 -0.08 -13.01
CA ARG A 61 -1.59 -0.71 -11.68
C ARG A 61 -1.03 -2.13 -11.60
N GLY A 62 -1.28 -2.96 -12.60
CA GLY A 62 -0.84 -4.35 -12.61
C GLY A 62 0.68 -4.45 -12.64
N ASP A 63 1.32 -3.68 -13.52
CA ASP A 63 2.77 -3.66 -13.66
C ASP A 63 3.43 -3.12 -12.39
N LEU A 64 2.87 -2.05 -11.80
CA LEU A 64 3.43 -1.47 -10.58
C LEU A 64 3.27 -2.38 -9.37
N LEU A 65 2.08 -2.94 -9.16
CA LEU A 65 1.83 -3.87 -8.05
C LEU A 65 2.66 -5.13 -8.19
N GLY A 66 2.79 -5.67 -9.41
CA GLY A 66 3.68 -6.79 -9.69
C GLY A 66 5.14 -6.47 -9.37
N GLU A 67 5.64 -5.30 -9.79
CA GLU A 67 7.00 -4.86 -9.46
C GLU A 67 7.18 -4.68 -7.94
N LEU A 68 6.20 -4.08 -7.27
CA LEU A 68 6.22 -3.83 -5.83
C LEU A 68 6.25 -5.16 -5.06
N ARG A 69 5.42 -6.12 -5.46
CA ARG A 69 5.34 -7.46 -4.85
C ARG A 69 6.63 -8.24 -5.06
N ALA A 70 7.15 -8.29 -6.29
CA ALA A 70 8.38 -9.00 -6.61
C ALA A 70 9.59 -8.48 -5.81
N LYS A 71 9.60 -7.19 -5.45
CA LYS A 71 10.69 -6.57 -4.66
C LYS A 71 10.49 -6.68 -3.15
N ASN A 72 9.27 -6.98 -2.70
CA ASN A 72 8.86 -6.97 -1.30
C ASN A 72 8.00 -8.20 -0.98
N GLU A 73 8.48 -9.39 -1.34
CA GLU A 73 7.73 -10.66 -1.20
C GLU A 73 7.28 -10.97 0.24
N GLN A 74 7.98 -10.42 1.24
CA GLN A 74 7.68 -10.62 2.66
C GLN A 74 6.75 -9.56 3.24
N ALA A 75 6.50 -8.46 2.51
CA ALA A 75 5.67 -7.38 2.98
C ALA A 75 4.20 -7.76 2.82
N HIS A 76 3.39 -7.48 3.83
CA HIS A 76 1.94 -7.51 3.68
C HIS A 76 1.48 -6.34 2.81
N VAL A 77 0.59 -6.59 1.86
CA VAL A 77 0.08 -5.57 0.94
C VAL A 77 -1.42 -5.48 1.09
N LEU A 78 -1.89 -4.35 1.60
CA LEU A 78 -3.30 -4.04 1.78
C LEU A 78 -3.70 -2.93 0.82
N ALA A 79 -4.88 -3.03 0.21
CA ALA A 79 -5.39 -2.00 -0.68
C ALA A 79 -6.54 -1.22 -0.05
N LEU A 80 -6.51 0.10 -0.23
CA LEU A 80 -7.64 0.99 -0.04
C LEU A 80 -8.31 1.14 -1.41
N ILE A 81 -9.59 0.78 -1.49
CA ILE A 81 -10.37 0.86 -2.72
C ILE A 81 -11.59 1.74 -2.53
N GLU A 82 -12.00 2.41 -3.60
CA GLU A 82 -13.30 3.07 -3.63
C GLU A 82 -14.46 2.04 -3.64
N PRO A 83 -15.62 2.39 -3.06
CA PRO A 83 -16.81 1.55 -3.14
C PRO A 83 -17.20 1.29 -4.61
N GLY A 84 -17.14 0.04 -5.03
CA GLY A 84 -17.49 -0.39 -6.39
C GLY A 84 -16.34 -0.98 -7.20
N SER A 85 -15.08 -0.81 -6.75
CA SER A 85 -13.89 -1.33 -7.43
C SER A 85 -13.52 -2.77 -7.01
N TYR A 86 -14.51 -3.57 -6.59
CA TYR A 86 -14.28 -4.91 -6.03
C TYR A 86 -13.73 -5.90 -7.06
N ASP A 87 -14.19 -5.85 -8.31
CA ASP A 87 -13.73 -6.76 -9.37
C ASP A 87 -12.22 -6.62 -9.61
N GLU A 88 -11.72 -5.40 -9.56
CA GLU A 88 -10.29 -5.11 -9.76
C GLU A 88 -9.44 -5.48 -8.54
N LEU A 89 -10.01 -5.39 -7.33
CA LEU A 89 -9.39 -5.90 -6.11
C LEU A 89 -9.30 -7.42 -6.16
N TYR A 90 -10.39 -8.11 -6.51
CA TYR A 90 -10.41 -9.58 -6.63
C TYR A 90 -9.36 -10.07 -7.61
N ARG A 91 -9.23 -9.40 -8.75
CA ARG A 91 -8.20 -9.74 -9.74
C ARG A 91 -6.78 -9.60 -9.18
N ALA A 92 -6.48 -8.53 -8.45
CA ALA A 92 -5.15 -8.38 -7.85
C ALA A 92 -4.87 -9.36 -6.72
N ILE A 93 -5.90 -9.79 -5.98
CA ILE A 93 -5.78 -10.88 -5.02
C ILE A 93 -5.47 -12.20 -5.75
N GLU A 94 -6.22 -12.53 -6.81
CA GLU A 94 -5.99 -13.74 -7.62
C GLU A 94 -4.60 -13.81 -8.26
N GLU A 95 -4.01 -12.65 -8.57
CA GLU A 95 -2.68 -12.51 -9.16
C GLU A 95 -1.58 -12.36 -8.07
N ASP A 96 -1.87 -12.65 -6.79
CA ASP A 96 -0.96 -12.57 -5.63
C ASP A 96 -0.31 -11.18 -5.41
N MET A 97 -0.92 -10.13 -5.96
CA MET A 97 -0.42 -8.75 -5.88
C MET A 97 -0.84 -8.02 -4.60
N ILE A 98 -1.99 -8.40 -4.03
CA ILE A 98 -2.54 -7.88 -2.77
C ILE A 98 -2.92 -9.08 -1.89
N ASP A 99 -2.79 -8.95 -0.57
CA ASP A 99 -3.20 -10.01 0.36
C ASP A 99 -4.73 -10.03 0.58
N ASP A 100 -5.29 -11.18 0.93
CA ASP A 100 -6.73 -11.50 0.93
C ASP A 100 -7.49 -11.26 2.26
N TYR A 101 -7.00 -10.34 3.11
CA TYR A 101 -7.51 -10.12 4.48
C TYR A 101 -8.80 -9.30 4.61
#